data_AF-A0A7S1K2W1-F1
#
_entry.id   AF-A0A7S1K2W1-F1
#
_cell.length_a   1.000
_cell.length_b   1.000
_cell.length_c   1.000
_cell.angle_alpha   90.00
_cell.angle_beta   90.00
_cell.angle_gamma   90.00
#
_symmetry.space_group_name_H-M   'P 1'
#
loop_
_entity.id
_entity.type
_entity.pdbx_description
1 polymer ?
#
loop_
_entity_poly.entity_id
_entity_poly.type
_entity_poly.pdbx_seq_one_letter_code
_entity_poly.pdbx_strand_id
1 'polypeptide(L)'
;RLLKRIGWSVATDETRSLVGNNFKRWMETVDVPESTIEEWLGDGGCVLLIDEMNKLITDSIQGGTDETKLATFLKDKFIDKANRYLIFTSHTTTTGDKLSTFITSPSDR
;
A
#
# COMPACT_ATOMS: atom_id res chain seq x y z
N ARG A 1 1.91 3.99 -7.31
CA ARG A 1 1.88 5.25 -6.50
C ARG A 1 1.69 5.00 -5.00
N LEU A 2 0.74 4.14 -4.58
CA LEU A 2 0.47 3.86 -3.15
C LEU A 2 1.62 3.12 -2.45
N LEU A 3 2.23 2.12 -3.09
CA LEU A 3 3.41 1.42 -2.54
C LEU A 3 4.54 2.39 -2.15
N LYS A 4 4.85 3.39 -2.98
CA LYS A 4 5.83 4.43 -2.63
C LYS A 4 5.42 5.22 -1.39
N ARG A 5 4.12 5.46 -1.17
CA ARG A 5 3.63 6.13 0.05
C ARG A 5 3.78 5.23 1.27
N ILE A 6 3.48 3.94 1.15
CA ILE A 6 3.71 2.96 2.22
C ILE A 6 5.21 2.92 2.54
N GLY A 7 6.06 2.82 1.51
CA GLY A 7 7.51 2.86 1.64
C GLY A 7 8.01 4.10 2.36
N TRP A 8 7.45 5.28 2.09
CA TRP A 8 7.77 6.50 2.85
C TRP A 8 7.43 6.36 4.34
N SER A 9 6.25 5.83 4.66
CA SER A 9 5.77 5.69 6.05
C SER A 9 6.60 4.71 6.88
N VAL A 10 7.21 3.70 6.24
CA VAL A 10 8.00 2.67 6.93
C VAL A 10 9.51 2.83 6.72
N ALA A 11 9.95 3.75 5.87
CA ALA A 11 11.37 3.98 5.59
C ALA A 11 12.13 4.41 6.85
N THR A 12 13.36 3.92 6.97
CA THR A 12 14.30 4.35 8.01
C THR A 12 14.61 5.85 7.88
N ASP A 13 14.98 6.48 9.00
CA ASP A 13 15.32 7.91 9.02
C ASP A 13 16.54 8.21 8.14
N GLU A 14 17.48 7.27 8.04
CA GLU A 14 18.62 7.32 7.12
C GLU A 14 18.14 7.42 5.67
N THR A 15 17.21 6.55 5.27
CA THR A 15 16.67 6.53 3.90
C THR A 15 15.90 7.81 3.60
N ARG A 16 15.08 8.31 4.54
CA ARG A 16 14.35 9.57 4.36
C ARG A 16 15.28 10.79 4.32
N SER A 17 16.42 10.73 5.01
CA SER A 17 17.43 11.79 4.98
C SER A 17 18.12 11.93 3.63
N LEU A 18 18.23 10.87 2.82
CA LEU A 18 18.78 10.93 1.46
C LEU A 18 17.99 11.87 0.54
N VAL A 19 16.68 12.04 0.80
CA VAL A 19 15.83 12.99 0.09
C VAL A 19 15.53 14.25 0.91
N GLY A 20 16.29 14.50 1.97
CA GLY A 20 16.13 15.67 2.84
C GLY A 20 14.79 15.67 3.58
N ASN A 21 14.27 14.50 3.94
CA ASN A 21 12.94 14.34 4.55
C ASN A 21 11.81 15.01 3.74
N ASN A 22 11.97 15.08 2.41
CA ASN A 22 10.99 15.68 1.51
C ASN A 22 10.16 14.60 0.80
N PHE A 23 8.89 14.49 1.17
CA PHE A 23 7.95 13.53 0.59
C PHE A 23 7.70 13.75 -0.91
N LYS A 24 7.67 14.99 -1.39
CA LYS A 24 7.50 15.26 -2.83
C LYS A 24 8.69 14.72 -3.62
N ARG A 25 9.90 15.02 -3.15
CA ARG A 25 11.14 14.51 -3.74
C ARG A 25 11.20 12.99 -3.71
N TRP A 26 10.78 12.37 -2.60
CA TRP A 26 10.63 10.91 -2.50
C TRP A 26 9.77 10.34 -3.63
N MET A 27 8.59 10.92 -3.84
CA MET A 27 7.66 10.45 -4.88
C MET A 27 8.21 10.58 -6.31
N GLU A 28 9.12 11.53 -6.54
CA GLU A 28 9.71 11.82 -7.85
C GLU A 28 11.00 11.04 -8.11
N THR A 29 11.84 10.82 -7.10
CA THR A 29 13.23 10.35 -7.31
C THR A 29 13.51 8.98 -6.72
N VAL A 30 12.68 8.49 -5.81
CA VAL A 30 12.95 7.23 -5.11
C VAL A 30 12.16 6.10 -5.74
N ASP A 31 12.88 5.04 -6.06
CA ASP A 31 12.30 3.76 -6.45
C ASP A 31 12.72 2.70 -5.43
N VAL A 32 11.78 2.25 -4.62
CA VAL A 32 12.00 1.23 -3.59
C VAL A 32 11.34 -0.07 -4.05
N PRO A 33 12.09 -1.19 -4.13
CA PRO A 33 11.53 -2.49 -4.40
C PRO A 33 10.48 -2.89 -3.35
N GLU A 34 9.46 -3.64 -3.78
CA GLU A 34 8.43 -4.17 -2.89
C GLU A 34 9.00 -4.97 -1.71
N SER A 35 10.03 -5.78 -1.97
CA SER A 35 10.71 -6.58 -0.95
C SER A 35 11.35 -5.74 0.15
N THR A 36 11.87 -4.55 -0.18
CA THR A 36 12.45 -3.63 0.80
C THR A 36 11.37 -2.99 1.65
N ILE A 37 10.19 -2.71 1.08
CA ILE A 37 9.04 -2.20 1.84
C ILE A 37 8.52 -3.29 2.79
N GLU A 38 8.46 -4.54 2.34
CA GLU A 38 8.11 -5.70 3.17
C GLU A 38 9.11 -5.88 4.33
N GLU A 39 10.40 -5.75 4.06
CA GLU A 39 11.46 -5.81 5.08
C GLU A 39 11.29 -4.69 6.13
N TRP A 40 11.06 -3.45 5.69
CA TRP A 40 10.83 -2.32 6.60
C TRP A 40 9.55 -2.44 7.43
N LEU A 41 8.51 -3.07 6.89
CA LEU A 41 7.29 -3.40 7.64
C LEU A 41 7.59 -4.42 8.76
N GLY A 42 8.58 -5.29 8.58
CA GLY A 42 8.97 -6.33 9.54
C GLY A 42 7.82 -7.28 9.88
N ASP A 43 7.93 -8.02 10.99
CA ASP A 43 6.86 -8.90 11.47
C ASP A 43 5.97 -8.24 12.55
N GLY A 44 6.16 -6.94 12.77
CA GLY A 44 5.38 -6.18 13.75
C GLY A 44 3.91 -6.04 13.35
N GLY A 45 3.04 -6.01 14.37
CA GLY A 45 1.65 -5.60 14.18
C GLY A 45 1.58 -4.13 13.79
N CYS A 46 0.77 -3.78 12.77
CA CYS A 46 0.65 -2.41 12.29
C CYS A 46 -0.72 -2.12 11.70
N VAL A 47 -1.11 -0.85 11.74
CA VAL A 47 -2.36 -0.36 11.19
C VAL A 47 -2.06 0.53 10.00
N LEU A 48 -2.55 0.17 8.83
CA LEU A 48 -2.46 0.99 7.62
C LEU A 48 -3.75 1.79 7.46
N LEU A 49 -3.64 3.11 7.58
CA LEU A 49 -4.74 4.06 7.42
C LEU A 49 -4.66 4.70 6.03
N ILE A 50 -5.69 4.49 5.20
CA ILE A 50 -5.76 5.03 3.84
C ILE A 50 -6.98 5.91 3.69
N ASP A 51 -6.76 7.21 3.63
CA ASP A 51 -7.83 8.17 3.35
C ASP A 51 -8.14 8.22 1.85
N GLU A 52 -9.43 8.30 1.50
CA GLU A 52 -9.98 8.37 0.15
C GLU A 52 -9.40 7.30 -0.79
N MET A 53 -9.43 6.04 -0.36
CA MET A 53 -8.87 4.91 -1.12
C MET A 53 -9.44 4.82 -2.53
N ASN A 54 -10.69 5.25 -2.72
CA ASN A 54 -11.29 5.34 -4.04
C ASN A 54 -10.50 6.23 -4.99
N LYS A 55 -9.88 7.35 -4.56
CA LYS A 55 -9.06 8.18 -5.46
C LYS A 55 -7.77 7.46 -5.88
N LEU A 56 -7.22 6.64 -4.99
CA LEU A 56 -6.03 5.84 -5.27
C LEU A 56 -6.32 4.67 -6.20
N ILE A 57 -7.52 4.07 -6.08
CA ILE A 57 -7.96 2.98 -6.92
C ILE A 57 -8.47 3.52 -8.27
N THR A 58 -9.25 4.61 -8.33
CA THR A 58 -9.84 5.13 -9.58
C THR A 58 -8.80 5.67 -10.57
N ASP A 59 -7.70 6.28 -10.09
CA ASP A 59 -6.55 6.63 -10.93
C ASP A 59 -5.81 5.38 -11.47
N SER A 60 -6.07 4.21 -10.88
CA SER A 60 -5.42 2.92 -11.19
C SER A 60 -6.33 1.94 -11.95
N ILE A 61 -7.67 2.08 -11.91
CA ILE A 61 -8.70 1.27 -12.62
C ILE A 61 -8.74 1.57 -14.14
N GLN A 62 -7.60 1.88 -14.76
CA GLN A 62 -7.45 1.76 -16.22
C GLN A 62 -6.78 0.43 -16.61
N GLY A 63 -6.93 -0.62 -15.79
CA GLY A 63 -6.59 -2.00 -16.16
C GLY A 63 -5.09 -2.27 -16.28
N GLY A 64 -4.26 -1.57 -15.49
CA GLY A 64 -2.80 -1.70 -15.52
C GLY A 64 -2.25 -2.75 -14.56
N THR A 65 -1.06 -3.27 -14.87
CA THR A 65 -0.29 -4.23 -14.05
C THR A 65 0.03 -3.74 -12.64
N ASP A 66 0.01 -2.42 -12.42
CA ASP A 66 0.28 -1.80 -11.12
C ASP A 66 -0.86 -1.98 -10.09
N GLU A 67 -2.10 -2.17 -10.56
CA GLU A 67 -3.25 -2.45 -9.68
C GLU A 67 -3.13 -3.84 -9.07
N THR A 68 -2.88 -4.85 -9.91
CA THR A 68 -2.69 -6.24 -9.46
C THR A 68 -1.57 -6.34 -8.44
N LYS A 69 -0.43 -5.67 -8.69
CA LYS A 69 0.71 -5.67 -7.74
C LYS A 69 0.36 -5.07 -6.39
N LEU A 70 -0.30 -3.91 -6.39
CA LEU A 70 -0.69 -3.26 -5.14
C LEU A 70 -1.70 -4.10 -4.36
N ALA A 71 -2.68 -4.67 -5.06
CA ALA A 71 -3.72 -5.46 -4.46
C ALA A 71 -3.15 -6.78 -3.90
N THR A 72 -2.30 -7.46 -4.67
CA THR A 72 -1.49 -8.62 -4.22
C THR A 72 -0.64 -8.26 -3.00
N PHE A 73 0.06 -7.13 -3.01
CA PHE A 73 0.84 -6.69 -1.86
C PHE A 73 -0.02 -6.49 -0.62
N LEU A 74 -1.12 -5.74 -0.74
CA LEU A 74 -2.00 -5.47 0.40
C LEU A 74 -2.60 -6.77 0.96
N LYS A 75 -2.93 -7.73 0.10
CA LYS A 75 -3.50 -9.00 0.53
C LYS A 75 -2.45 -9.93 1.12
N ASP A 76 -1.45 -10.30 0.33
CA ASP A 76 -0.53 -11.40 0.62
C ASP A 76 0.65 -10.94 1.50
N LYS A 77 1.04 -9.65 1.40
CA LYS A 77 2.20 -9.10 2.13
C LYS A 77 1.81 -8.25 3.33
N PHE A 78 0.61 -7.70 3.34
CA PHE A 78 0.11 -6.88 4.45
C PHE A 78 -0.95 -7.59 5.29
N ILE A 79 -2.16 -7.81 4.78
CA ILE A 79 -3.31 -8.26 5.58
C ILE A 79 -3.14 -9.70 6.10
N ASP A 80 -2.50 -10.60 5.34
CA ASP A 80 -2.34 -11.99 5.76
C ASP A 80 -1.38 -12.17 6.95
N LYS A 81 -0.59 -11.13 7.30
CA LYS A 81 0.27 -11.14 8.47
C LYS A 81 -0.52 -10.88 9.75
N ALA A 82 -0.20 -11.60 10.82
CA ALA A 82 -0.87 -11.45 12.11
C ALA A 82 -0.78 -10.02 12.66
N ASN A 83 -1.84 -9.57 13.34
CA ASN A 83 -1.94 -8.24 13.96
C ASN A 83 -1.78 -7.07 12.99
N ARG A 84 -2.10 -7.25 11.70
CA ARG A 84 -2.15 -6.18 10.72
C ARG A 84 -3.59 -5.83 10.35
N TYR A 85 -3.87 -4.53 10.32
CA TYR A 85 -5.21 -4.00 10.06
C TYR A 85 -5.16 -2.95 8.97
N LEU A 86 -5.96 -3.14 7.92
CA LEU A 86 -6.19 -2.13 6.88
C LEU A 86 -7.48 -1.38 7.19
N ILE A 87 -7.37 -0.08 7.43
CA ILE A 87 -8.50 0.82 7.64
C ILE A 87 -8.48 1.85 6.52
N PHE A 88 -9.61 2.05 5.86
CA PHE A 88 -9.70 3.00 4.76
C PHE A 88 -11.01 3.78 4.77
N THR A 89 -10.99 4.97 4.20
CA THR A 89 -12.19 5.77 3.91
C THR A 89 -12.42 5.79 2.40
N SER A 90 -13.68 5.95 1.99
CA SER A 90 -14.06 6.08 0.57
C SER A 90 -15.31 6.94 0.44
N HIS A 91 -15.33 7.84 -0.54
CA HIS A 91 -16.52 8.62 -0.89
C HIS A 91 -17.46 7.88 -1.86
N THR A 92 -17.07 6.70 -2.33
CA THR A 92 -17.87 5.84 -3.20
C THR A 92 -18.12 4.48 -2.53
N THR A 93 -19.39 4.10 -2.43
CA THR A 93 -19.84 2.83 -1.84
C THR A 93 -19.31 1.61 -2.60
N THR A 94 -19.21 1.70 -3.93
CA THR A 94 -18.69 0.64 -4.82
C THR A 94 -17.22 0.26 -4.57
N THR A 95 -16.44 1.12 -3.92
CA THR A 95 -15.04 0.82 -3.58
C THR A 95 -14.94 -0.20 -2.45
N GLY A 96 -15.87 -0.14 -1.48
CA GLY A 96 -15.94 -1.11 -0.40
C GLY A 96 -16.22 -2.52 -0.93
N ASP A 97 -17.21 -2.65 -1.81
CA ASP A 97 -17.61 -3.93 -2.40
C ASP A 97 -16.53 -4.56 -3.28
N LYS A 98 -15.81 -3.74 -4.06
CA LYS A 98 -14.68 -4.21 -4.87
C LYS A 98 -13.52 -4.68 -4.02
N LEU A 99 -13.19 -3.93 -2.96
CA LEU A 99 -12.09 -4.30 -2.07
C LEU A 99 -12.43 -5.52 -1.23
N SER A 100 -13.65 -5.62 -0.71
CA SER A 100 -14.10 -6.81 0.02
C SER A 100 -14.03 -8.03 -0.87
N THR A 101 -14.54 -7.94 -2.11
CA THR A 101 -14.46 -9.02 -3.11
C THR A 101 -13.02 -9.40 -3.42
N PHE A 102 -12.10 -8.44 -3.47
CA PHE A 102 -10.69 -8.71 -3.71
C PHE A 102 -10.00 -9.40 -2.53
N ILE A 103 -10.25 -8.94 -1.30
CA ILE A 103 -9.69 -9.53 -0.08
C ILE A 103 -10.26 -10.93 0.15
N THR A 104 -11.55 -11.14 -0.11
CA THR A 104 -12.23 -12.44 0.09
C THR A 104 -12.07 -13.40 -1.08
N SER A 105 -11.63 -12.92 -2.25
CA SER A 105 -11.26 -13.80 -3.37
C SER A 105 -10.22 -14.80 -2.88
N PRO A 106 -10.35 -16.10 -3.16
CA PRO A 106 -9.34 -17.08 -2.77
C PRO A 106 -8.04 -16.76 -3.53
N SER A 107 -7.07 -16.17 -2.83
CA SER A 107 -5.68 -16.51 -3.14
C SER A 107 -5.53 -17.91 -2.58
N ASP A 108 -5.09 -18.87 -3.38
CA ASP A 108 -4.88 -20.26 -2.94
C ASP A 108 -4.21 -20.27 -1.55
N ARG A 109 -5.00 -20.64 -0.55
CA ARG A 109 -4.65 -20.73 0.87
C ARG A 109 -4.13 -22.12 1.18
#